data_AF-V5GIT3-F1
#
_entry.id   AF-V5GIT3-F1
#
_cell.length_a   1.000
_cell.length_b   1.000
_cell.length_c   1.000
_cell.angle_alpha   90.00
_cell.angle_beta   90.00
_cell.angle_gamma   90.00
#
_symmetry.space_group_name_H-M   'P 1'
#
loop_
_entity.id
_entity.type
_entity.pdbx_description
1 polymer ?
#
loop_
_entity_poly.entity_id
_entity_poly.type
_entity_poly.pdbx_seq_one_letter_code
_entity_poly.pdbx_strand_id
1 'polypeptide(L)'
;GPKEDWTVVSKRMDSKKIKFTKAKLTGEGIAIHPETPEGYRCLTRALADEGREYHTYSLPSERRLRVVVRGLPDGISEKEIQSDLVEQGFNPFYVFRMSNRKTKAPMPLVLVQVPR
;
A
#
# COMPACT_ATOMS: atom_id res chain seq x y z
N GLY A 1 0.59 -6.16 -30.78
CA GLY A 1 0.73 -4.70 -30.47
C GLY A 1 -0.33 -4.26 -29.46
N PRO A 2 -0.32 -3.02 -28.92
CA PRO A 2 -1.13 -2.64 -27.75
C PRO A 2 -2.65 -2.91 -27.86
N LYS A 3 -3.23 -2.79 -29.06
CA LYS A 3 -4.64 -3.12 -29.34
C LYS A 3 -4.94 -4.63 -29.33
N GLU A 4 -3.96 -5.43 -29.72
CA GLU A 4 -4.03 -6.89 -29.78
C GLU A 4 -3.94 -7.47 -28.36
N ASP A 5 -3.03 -6.90 -27.55
CA ASP A 5 -2.93 -7.19 -26.12
C ASP A 5 -4.22 -6.80 -25.37
N TRP A 6 -4.87 -5.69 -25.74
CA TRP A 6 -6.17 -5.32 -25.17
C TRP A 6 -7.25 -6.37 -25.40
N THR A 7 -7.34 -6.89 -26.63
CA THR A 7 -8.37 -7.86 -27.00
C THR A 7 -8.22 -9.15 -26.18
N VAL A 8 -6.98 -9.60 -25.98
CA VAL A 8 -6.67 -10.77 -25.13
C VAL A 8 -7.00 -10.49 -23.67
N VAL A 9 -6.58 -9.34 -23.14
CA VAL A 9 -6.81 -8.96 -21.74
C VAL A 9 -8.31 -8.77 -21.45
N SER A 10 -9.05 -8.11 -22.33
CA SER A 10 -10.50 -7.86 -22.19
C SER A 10 -11.29 -9.17 -22.19
N LYS A 11 -11.05 -10.06 -23.16
CA LYS A 11 -11.73 -11.37 -23.24
C LYS A 11 -11.50 -12.21 -21.97
N ARG A 12 -10.32 -12.09 -21.37
CA ARG A 12 -9.96 -12.79 -20.13
C ARG A 12 -10.66 -12.19 -18.91
N MET A 13 -10.72 -10.86 -18.82
CA MET A 13 -11.49 -10.17 -17.79
C MET A 13 -12.96 -10.60 -17.81
N ASP A 14 -13.56 -10.67 -18.99
CA ASP A 14 -14.92 -11.15 -19.17
C ASP A 14 -15.07 -12.60 -18.69
N SER A 15 -14.13 -13.48 -19.08
CA SER A 15 -14.14 -14.90 -18.66
C SER A 15 -14.02 -15.09 -17.14
N LYS A 16 -13.25 -14.22 -16.46
CA LYS A 16 -13.04 -14.26 -15.01
C LYS A 16 -14.01 -13.35 -14.24
N LYS A 17 -14.97 -12.72 -14.94
CA LYS A 17 -15.93 -11.74 -14.38
C LYS A 17 -15.26 -10.62 -13.58
N ILE A 18 -14.05 -10.19 -14.00
CA ILE A 18 -13.30 -9.12 -13.33
C ILE A 18 -13.85 -7.79 -13.82
N LYS A 19 -14.54 -7.06 -12.93
CA LYS A 19 -15.02 -5.71 -13.22
C LYS A 19 -13.90 -4.67 -13.04
N PHE A 20 -13.92 -3.65 -13.89
CA PHE A 20 -13.02 -2.50 -13.81
C PHE A 20 -13.80 -1.21 -13.99
N THR A 21 -13.35 -0.15 -13.32
CA THR A 21 -13.97 1.19 -13.40
C THR A 21 -13.42 1.99 -14.56
N LYS A 22 -12.17 1.72 -14.96
CA LYS A 22 -11.49 2.44 -16.03
C LYS A 22 -10.43 1.57 -16.70
N ALA A 23 -10.37 1.63 -18.02
CA ALA A 23 -9.26 1.14 -18.81
C ALA A 23 -8.81 2.24 -19.77
N LYS A 24 -7.50 2.48 -19.88
CA LYS A 24 -6.94 3.52 -20.73
C LYS A 24 -5.71 3.00 -21.46
N LEU A 25 -5.66 3.23 -22.78
CA LEU A 25 -4.45 3.04 -23.56
C LEU A 25 -3.39 4.08 -23.13
N THR A 26 -2.20 3.61 -22.82
CA THR A 26 -1.02 4.44 -22.55
C THR A 26 -0.06 4.36 -23.73
N GLY A 27 0.99 5.20 -23.75
CA GLY A 27 2.03 5.12 -24.78
C GLY A 27 2.79 3.78 -24.78
N GLU A 28 2.76 3.06 -23.65
CA GLU A 28 3.54 1.85 -23.41
C GLU A 28 2.67 0.60 -23.24
N GLY A 29 1.33 0.73 -23.20
CA GLY A 29 0.44 -0.39 -22.93
C GLY A 29 -0.96 0.03 -22.50
N ILE A 30 -1.48 -0.63 -21.47
CA ILE A 30 -2.86 -0.44 -21.01
C ILE A 30 -2.87 -0.33 -19.50
N ALA A 31 -3.43 0.77 -18.99
CA ALA A 31 -3.71 0.95 -17.57
C ALA A 31 -5.14 0.49 -17.27
N ILE A 32 -5.30 -0.43 -16.32
CA ILE A 32 -6.58 -0.95 -15.87
C ILE A 32 -6.76 -0.62 -14.40
N HIS A 33 -7.96 -0.14 -14.04
CA HIS A 33 -8.37 0.15 -12.67
C HIS A 33 -9.49 -0.82 -12.27
N PRO A 34 -9.16 -1.91 -11.56
CA PRO A 34 -10.15 -2.84 -11.02
C PRO A 34 -11.15 -2.13 -10.10
N GLU A 35 -12.40 -2.60 -10.09
CA GLU A 35 -13.44 -2.03 -9.23
C GLU A 35 -13.24 -2.40 -7.75
N THR A 36 -12.68 -3.58 -7.49
CA THR A 36 -12.48 -4.11 -6.13
C THR A 36 -11.04 -4.58 -5.89
N PRO A 37 -10.57 -4.61 -4.62
CA PRO A 37 -9.30 -5.22 -4.25
C PRO A 37 -9.16 -6.69 -4.70
N GLU A 38 -10.25 -7.43 -4.65
CA GLU A 38 -10.32 -8.82 -5.10
C GLU A 38 -10.15 -8.91 -6.62
N GLY A 39 -10.81 -8.01 -7.36
CA GLY A 39 -10.63 -7.89 -8.81
C GLY A 39 -9.18 -7.57 -9.19
N TYR A 40 -8.53 -6.68 -8.43
CA TYR A 40 -7.09 -6.41 -8.57
C TYR A 40 -6.24 -7.66 -8.35
N ARG A 41 -6.46 -8.39 -7.24
CA ARG A 41 -5.72 -9.63 -6.94
C ARG A 41 -5.93 -10.73 -7.98
N CYS A 42 -7.16 -10.88 -8.48
CA CYS A 42 -7.47 -11.82 -9.54
C CYS A 42 -6.79 -11.45 -10.86
N LEU A 43 -6.76 -10.16 -11.20
CA LEU A 43 -6.10 -9.66 -12.40
C LEU A 43 -4.58 -9.84 -12.34
N THR A 44 -3.94 -9.47 -11.23
CA THR A 44 -2.48 -9.61 -11.09
C THR A 44 -2.03 -11.06 -11.11
N ARG A 45 -2.76 -11.97 -10.45
CA ARG A 45 -2.51 -13.42 -10.57
C ARG A 45 -2.64 -13.90 -12.00
N ALA A 46 -3.71 -13.49 -12.70
CA ALA A 46 -3.92 -13.90 -14.09
C ALA A 46 -2.77 -13.46 -15.01
N LEU A 47 -2.25 -12.25 -14.83
CA LEU A 47 -1.12 -11.75 -15.62
C LEU A 47 0.19 -12.47 -15.26
N ALA A 48 0.39 -12.79 -13.98
CA ALA A 48 1.55 -13.56 -13.51
C ALA A 48 1.56 -15.00 -14.06
N ASP A 49 0.41 -15.69 -14.02
CA ASP A 49 0.27 -17.06 -14.53
C ASP A 49 0.59 -17.16 -16.04
N GLU A 50 0.39 -16.07 -16.77
CA GLU A 50 0.67 -15.97 -18.21
C GLU A 50 2.09 -15.49 -18.52
N GLY A 51 2.90 -15.17 -17.50
CA GLY A 51 4.26 -14.66 -17.67
C GLY A 51 4.32 -13.30 -18.38
N ARG A 52 3.21 -12.53 -18.37
CA ARG A 52 3.17 -11.20 -18.99
C ARG A 52 3.86 -10.19 -18.10
N GLU A 53 4.59 -9.26 -18.70
CA GLU A 53 5.17 -8.13 -17.97
C GLU A 53 4.06 -7.13 -17.60
N TYR A 54 4.05 -6.70 -16.34
CA TYR A 54 3.12 -5.69 -15.85
C TYR A 54 3.70 -4.91 -14.68
N HIS A 55 3.14 -3.73 -14.44
CA HIS A 55 3.44 -2.92 -13.26
C HIS A 55 2.17 -2.70 -12.46
N THR A 56 2.26 -2.88 -11.15
CA THR A 56 1.12 -2.66 -10.25
C THR A 56 1.54 -1.88 -9.02
N TYR A 57 0.55 -1.27 -8.37
CA TYR A 57 0.72 -0.57 -7.10
C TYR A 57 0.00 -1.32 -5.99
N SER A 58 0.57 -1.35 -4.79
CA SER A 58 -0.10 -1.87 -3.60
C SER A 58 -1.44 -1.18 -3.38
N LEU A 59 -2.42 -1.96 -2.93
CA LEU A 59 -3.78 -1.48 -2.68
C LEU A 59 -3.77 -0.36 -1.63
N PRO A 60 -4.67 0.63 -1.71
CA PRO A 60 -4.76 1.68 -0.69
C PRO A 60 -4.94 1.12 0.73
N SER A 61 -5.73 0.04 0.88
CA SER A 61 -5.93 -0.67 2.16
C SER A 61 -4.64 -1.31 2.71
N GLU A 62 -3.65 -1.57 1.86
CA GLU A 62 -2.34 -2.11 2.26
C GLU A 62 -1.33 -0.99 2.57
N ARG A 63 -1.65 0.26 2.21
CA ARG A 63 -0.79 1.42 2.47
C ARG A 63 -1.03 1.95 3.87
N ARG A 64 -0.08 1.67 4.77
CA ARG A 64 -0.03 2.25 6.11
C ARG A 64 0.33 3.74 6.03
N LEU A 65 -0.34 4.56 6.83
CA LEU A 65 0.09 5.95 7.04
C LEU A 65 1.27 5.94 7.99
N ARG A 66 2.36 6.61 7.60
CA ARG A 66 3.57 6.77 8.43
C ARG A 66 3.64 8.22 8.91
N VAL A 67 3.58 8.42 10.21
CA VAL A 67 3.63 9.74 10.85
C VAL A 67 4.84 9.80 11.78
N VAL A 68 5.48 10.96 11.87
CA VAL A 68 6.54 11.20 12.85
C VAL A 68 6.01 12.17 13.90
N VAL A 69 5.81 11.69 15.12
CA VAL A 69 5.50 12.51 16.27
C VAL A 69 6.81 13.14 16.77
N ARG A 70 6.82 14.46 16.94
CA ARG A 70 8.01 15.23 17.32
C ARG A 70 7.87 15.77 18.75
N GLY A 71 9.00 15.94 19.44
CA GLY A 71 9.04 16.58 20.75
C GLY A 71 8.75 15.64 21.92
N LEU A 72 8.67 14.33 21.71
CA LEU A 72 8.48 13.36 22.79
C LEU A 72 9.81 13.12 23.54
N PRO A 73 9.87 13.35 24.86
CA PRO A 73 11.05 13.05 25.65
C PRO A 73 11.47 11.57 25.56
N ASP A 74 12.77 11.33 25.73
CA ASP A 74 13.35 9.99 25.72
C ASP A 74 12.94 9.11 26.92
N GLY A 75 12.49 9.72 28.01
CA GLY A 75 11.98 9.03 29.20
C GLY A 75 10.65 8.29 29.03
N ILE A 76 9.87 8.58 27.98
CA ILE A 76 8.58 7.91 27.73
C ILE A 76 8.80 6.67 26.87
N SER A 77 8.43 5.47 27.30
CA SER A 77 8.63 4.25 26.49
C SER A 77 7.71 4.20 25.26
N GLU A 78 8.09 3.40 24.25
CA GLU A 78 7.25 3.14 23.06
C GLU A 78 5.91 2.52 23.45
N LYS A 79 5.89 1.70 24.52
CA LYS A 79 4.68 1.08 25.04
C LYS A 79 3.73 2.13 25.65
N GLU A 80 4.25 3.08 26.41
CA GLU A 80 3.45 4.19 26.96
C GLU A 80 2.86 5.04 25.83
N ILE A 81 3.66 5.36 24.81
CA ILE A 81 3.17 6.09 23.63
C ILE A 81 2.08 5.29 22.89
N GLN A 82 2.27 3.98 22.74
CA GLN A 82 1.27 3.13 22.09
C GLN A 82 -0.04 3.11 22.88
N SER A 83 0.03 2.96 24.21
CA SER A 83 -1.14 3.00 25.09
C SER A 83 -1.88 4.34 25.01
N ASP A 84 -1.16 5.46 25.11
CA ASP A 84 -1.73 6.81 25.02
C ASP A 84 -2.42 7.06 23.66
N LEU A 85 -1.80 6.64 22.55
CA LEU A 85 -2.42 6.72 21.23
C LEU A 85 -3.71 5.89 21.14
N VAL A 86 -3.75 4.71 21.75
CA VAL A 86 -4.96 3.87 21.81
C VAL A 86 -6.04 4.53 22.66
N GLU A 87 -5.68 5.10 23.81
CA GLU A 87 -6.61 5.84 24.68
C GLU A 87 -7.21 7.07 23.99
N GLN A 88 -6.45 7.72 23.10
CA GLN A 88 -6.93 8.81 22.24
C GLN A 88 -7.78 8.35 21.04
N GLY A 89 -7.97 7.03 20.86
CA GLY A 89 -8.81 6.46 19.80
C GLY A 89 -8.07 6.16 18.49
N PHE A 90 -6.73 6.25 18.46
CA PHE A 90 -5.95 5.79 17.32
C PHE A 90 -5.69 4.28 17.39
N ASN A 91 -5.38 3.67 16.24
CA ASN A 91 -5.03 2.24 16.16
C ASN A 91 -3.60 2.05 15.63
N PRO A 92 -2.55 2.34 16.41
CA PRO A 92 -1.17 2.20 15.95
C PRO A 92 -0.78 0.73 15.77
N PHE A 93 -0.29 0.39 14.57
CA PHE A 93 0.29 -0.92 14.25
C PHE A 93 1.75 -1.04 14.67
N TYR A 94 2.46 0.09 14.70
CA TYR A 94 3.90 0.12 14.94
C TYR A 94 4.27 1.48 15.54
N VAL A 95 4.99 1.46 16.64
CA VAL A 95 5.54 2.64 17.31
C VAL A 95 7.03 2.38 17.51
N PHE A 96 7.87 3.33 17.09
CA PHE A 96 9.32 3.18 17.20
C PHE A 96 10.00 4.52 17.44
N ARG A 97 10.81 4.61 18.49
CA ARG A 97 11.64 5.78 18.75
C ARG A 97 12.85 5.75 17.84
N MET A 98 12.97 6.79 17.05
CA MET A 98 14.10 6.95 16.15
C MET A 98 15.37 7.23 16.97
N SER A 99 16.49 6.63 16.55
CA SER A 99 17.80 6.88 17.13
C SER A 99 18.66 7.76 16.22
N ASN A 100 19.50 8.60 16.79
CA ASN A 100 20.52 9.33 16.05
C ASN A 100 21.42 8.33 15.31
N ARG A 101 21.65 8.56 14.01
CA ARG A 101 22.40 7.63 13.16
C ARG A 101 23.82 7.35 13.67
N LYS A 102 24.50 8.39 14.20
CA LYS A 102 25.90 8.34 14.64
C LYS A 102 26.03 7.89 16.08
N THR A 103 25.34 8.55 17.00
CA THR A 103 25.50 8.29 18.45
C THR A 103 24.64 7.13 18.95
N LYS A 104 23.68 6.66 18.14
CA LYS A 104 22.65 5.68 18.53
C LYS A 104 21.76 6.12 19.71
N ALA A 105 21.92 7.35 20.18
CA ALA A 105 21.09 7.91 21.23
C ALA A 105 19.64 8.08 20.74
N PRO A 106 18.64 7.89 21.62
CA PRO A 106 17.24 8.16 21.29
C PRO A 106 17.05 9.63 20.86
N MET A 107 16.16 9.86 19.90
CA MET A 107 15.75 11.20 19.47
C MET A 107 14.33 11.49 19.95
N PRO A 108 13.96 12.77 20.07
CA PRO A 108 12.58 13.18 20.34
C PRO A 108 11.69 13.06 19.09
N LEU A 109 11.83 11.95 18.36
CA LEU A 109 11.13 11.62 17.13
C LEU A 109 10.65 10.17 17.23
N VAL A 110 9.34 9.98 17.11
CA VAL A 110 8.71 8.67 17.17
C VAL A 110 7.98 8.42 15.86
N LEU A 111 8.38 7.36 15.16
CA LEU A 111 7.69 6.88 13.99
C LEU A 111 6.48 6.06 14.44
N VAL A 112 5.30 6.44 13.95
CA VAL A 112 4.04 5.74 14.18
C VAL A 112 3.47 5.30 12.83
N GLN A 113 3.09 4.03 12.73
CA GLN A 113 2.30 3.52 11.60
C GLN A 113 0.87 3.28 12.03
N VAL A 114 -0.08 3.89 11.32
CA VAL A 114 -1.52 3.78 11.57
C VAL A 114 -2.25 3.33 10.29
N PRO A 115 -3.46 2.77 10.40
CA PRO A 115 -4.37 2.62 9.26
C PRO A 115 -4.55 3.98 8.59
N ARG A 116 -4.65 3.97 7.26
CA ARG A 116 -4.99 5.17 6.48
C ARG A 116 -6.48 5.45 6.55
#